data_AF-A0A359KHF1-F1
#
_entry.id   AF-A0A359KHF1-F1
#
_cell.length_a   1.000
_cell.length_b   1.000
_cell.length_c   1.000
_cell.angle_alpha   90.00
_cell.angle_beta   90.00
_cell.angle_gamma   90.00
#
_symmetry.space_group_name_H-M   'P 1'
#
loop_
_entity.id
_entity.type
_entity.pdbx_description
1 polymer ?
#
loop_
_entity_poly.entity_id
_entity_poly.type
_entity_poly.pdbx_seq_one_letter_code
_entity_poly.pdbx_strand_id
1 'polypeptide(L)'
;MHFDNATAGEARRAFALTLAATFERHLRRWMFRHKTPKAGKMTFDALLAAGLERIPKETDYSFIAATLSELVLVGNVLRHGNGRSVTALRHQSPDLWHDTPEEDHPWLEDTYLHAELMRVDEERIRRYGNAIVQFWGAADELTGTINAPRY
;
A
#
# COMPACT_ATOMS: atom_id res chain seq x y z
N MET A 1 10.15 -10.68 26.45
CA MET A 1 9.53 -11.26 25.24
C MET A 1 8.17 -10.62 25.08
N HIS A 2 8.02 -9.69 24.14
CA HIS A 2 6.75 -8.98 23.94
C HIS A 2 5.95 -9.78 22.91
N PHE A 3 4.97 -10.55 23.34
CA PHE A 3 4.03 -11.17 22.42
C PHE A 3 3.15 -10.05 21.87
N ASP A 4 3.28 -9.77 20.57
CA ASP A 4 2.33 -8.91 19.87
C ASP A 4 0.97 -9.62 19.91
N ASN A 5 -0.10 -8.85 20.10
CA ASN A 5 -1.44 -9.43 20.10
C ASN A 5 -1.71 -9.95 18.68
N ALA A 6 -1.71 -11.27 18.50
CA ALA A 6 -1.88 -11.89 17.18
C ALA A 6 -3.14 -11.39 16.46
N THR A 7 -4.23 -11.17 17.21
CA THR A 7 -5.46 -10.58 16.69
C THR A 7 -5.28 -9.12 16.27
N ALA A 8 -4.44 -8.35 16.97
CA ALA A 8 -4.07 -6.99 16.54
C ALA A 8 -3.22 -7.02 15.26
N GLY A 9 -2.32 -8.00 15.10
CA GLY A 9 -1.58 -8.24 13.86
C GLY A 9 -2.52 -8.49 12.67
N GLU A 10 -3.48 -9.40 12.84
CA GLU A 10 -4.51 -9.67 11.84
C GLU A 10 -5.35 -8.43 11.52
N ALA A 11 -5.75 -7.67 12.54
CA ALA A 11 -6.49 -6.43 12.33
C ALA A 11 -5.69 -5.41 11.50
N ARG A 12 -4.39 -5.22 11.79
CA ARG A 12 -3.53 -4.31 11.02
C ARG A 12 -3.40 -4.75 9.56
N ARG A 13 -3.21 -6.05 9.30
CA ARG A 13 -3.21 -6.60 7.92
C ARG A 13 -4.54 -6.34 7.23
N ALA A 14 -5.67 -6.60 7.89
CA ALA A 14 -7.01 -6.34 7.34
C ALA A 14 -7.22 -4.85 7.03
N PHE A 15 -6.74 -3.94 7.89
CA PHE A 15 -6.75 -2.50 7.63
C PHE A 15 -5.89 -2.14 6.41
N ALA A 16 -4.64 -2.61 6.33
CA ALA A 16 -3.78 -2.39 5.17
C ALA A 16 -4.42 -2.89 3.86
N LEU A 17 -4.98 -4.11 3.86
CA LEU A 17 -5.69 -4.66 2.70
C LEU A 17 -6.88 -3.78 2.28
N THR A 18 -7.64 -3.28 3.26
CA THR A 18 -8.78 -2.39 3.02
C THR A 18 -8.33 -1.05 2.43
N LEU A 19 -7.28 -0.43 2.99
CA LEU A 19 -6.71 0.81 2.48
C LEU A 19 -6.21 0.63 1.04
N ALA A 20 -5.47 -0.43 0.75
CA ALA A 20 -4.97 -0.73 -0.59
C ALA A 20 -6.11 -0.90 -1.60
N ALA A 21 -7.10 -1.75 -1.28
CA ALA A 21 -8.22 -2.05 -2.17
C ALA A 21 -9.10 -0.83 -2.44
N THR A 22 -9.38 -0.03 -1.40
CA THR A 22 -10.19 1.18 -1.54
C THR A 22 -9.44 2.25 -2.32
N PHE A 23 -8.17 2.50 -2.00
CA PHE A 23 -7.34 3.46 -2.72
C PHE A 23 -7.27 3.14 -4.22
N GLU A 24 -6.90 1.91 -4.58
CA GLU A 24 -6.82 1.47 -5.98
C GLU A 24 -8.16 1.66 -6.70
N ARG A 25 -9.27 1.26 -6.09
CA ARG A 25 -10.61 1.41 -6.66
C ARG A 25 -10.95 2.88 -6.92
N HIS A 26 -10.66 3.75 -5.95
CA HIS A 26 -10.93 5.19 -6.08
C HIS A 26 -10.02 5.84 -7.13
N LEU A 27 -8.74 5.47 -7.16
CA LEU A 27 -7.80 5.92 -8.18
C LEU A 27 -8.28 5.54 -9.58
N ARG A 28 -8.66 4.28 -9.81
CA ARG A 28 -9.21 3.85 -11.11
C ARG A 28 -10.42 4.69 -11.52
N ARG A 29 -11.37 4.92 -10.61
CA ARG A 29 -12.57 5.73 -10.85
C ARG A 29 -12.24 7.18 -11.16
N TRP A 30 -11.32 7.79 -10.41
CA TRP A 30 -10.86 9.15 -10.64
C TRP A 30 -10.19 9.27 -12.01
N MET A 31 -9.34 8.32 -12.37
CA MET A 31 -8.71 8.26 -13.70
C MET A 31 -9.72 8.10 -14.85
N PHE A 32 -10.82 7.37 -14.64
CA PHE A 32 -11.92 7.30 -15.61
C PHE A 32 -12.62 8.66 -15.79
N ARG A 33 -12.88 9.41 -14.69
CA ARG A 33 -13.44 10.78 -14.77
C ARG A 33 -12.52 11.71 -15.56
N HIS A 34 -11.21 11.50 -15.43
CA HIS A 34 -10.15 12.20 -16.15
C HIS A 34 -9.86 11.65 -17.56
N LYS A 35 -10.81 10.94 -18.16
CA LYS A 35 -10.75 10.44 -19.55
C LYS A 35 -9.53 9.54 -19.83
N THR A 36 -9.11 8.73 -18.86
CA THR A 36 -8.17 7.61 -19.09
C THR A 36 -8.96 6.30 -19.26
N PRO A 37 -9.43 5.95 -20.47
CA PRO A 37 -10.29 4.78 -20.69
C PRO A 37 -9.58 3.44 -20.43
N LYS A 38 -8.24 3.42 -20.47
CA LYS A 38 -7.43 2.23 -20.17
C LYS A 38 -7.18 2.02 -18.67
N ALA A 39 -7.65 2.91 -17.79
CA ALA A 39 -7.37 2.87 -16.35
C ALA A 39 -7.75 1.53 -15.70
N GLY A 40 -8.81 0.86 -16.16
CA GLY A 40 -9.20 -0.47 -15.64
C GLY A 40 -8.26 -1.62 -15.99
N LYS A 41 -7.38 -1.44 -16.99
CA LYS A 41 -6.42 -2.47 -17.45
C LYS A 41 -4.97 -2.18 -17.06
N MET A 42 -4.70 -1.01 -16.49
CA MET A 42 -3.37 -0.63 -16.06
C MET A 42 -2.95 -1.43 -14.82
N THR A 43 -1.66 -1.78 -14.77
CA THR A 43 -1.01 -2.18 -13.52
C THR A 43 -1.13 -1.05 -12.51
N PHE A 44 -1.07 -1.38 -11.22
CA PHE A 44 -1.17 -0.34 -10.19
C PHE A 44 -0.06 0.71 -10.32
N ASP A 45 1.19 0.31 -10.55
CA ASP A 45 2.30 1.27 -10.69
C ASP A 45 2.08 2.24 -11.85
N ALA A 46 1.62 1.74 -13.01
CA ALA A 46 1.29 2.60 -14.14
C ALA A 46 0.12 3.53 -13.82
N LEU A 47 -0.88 3.03 -13.09
CA LEU A 47 -2.05 3.80 -12.68
C LEU A 47 -1.66 4.91 -11.68
N LEU A 48 -0.80 4.60 -10.72
CA LEU A 48 -0.29 5.53 -9.72
C LEU A 48 0.58 6.60 -10.37
N ALA A 49 1.52 6.21 -11.25
CA ALA A 49 2.35 7.15 -12.00
C ALA A 49 1.49 8.13 -12.81
N ALA A 50 0.52 7.62 -13.57
CA ALA A 50 -0.39 8.46 -14.34
C ALA A 50 -1.33 9.31 -13.47
N GLY A 51 -1.58 8.90 -12.22
CA GLY A 51 -2.31 9.70 -11.25
C GLY A 51 -1.47 10.85 -10.68
N LEU A 52 -0.22 10.57 -10.31
CA LEU A 52 0.73 11.55 -9.82
C LEU A 52 1.08 12.61 -10.88
N GLU A 53 1.13 12.24 -12.16
CA GLU A 53 1.33 13.17 -13.27
C GLU A 53 0.23 14.25 -13.39
N ARG A 54 -0.95 13.99 -12.82
CA ARG A 54 -2.10 14.90 -12.83
C ARG A 54 -2.15 15.83 -11.62
N ILE A 55 -1.35 15.56 -10.61
CA ILE A 55 -1.30 16.36 -9.40
C ILE A 55 -0.32 17.54 -9.62
N PRO A 56 -0.60 18.75 -9.08
CA PRO A 56 0.30 19.90 -9.22
C PRO A 56 1.70 19.59 -8.70
N LYS A 57 2.74 19.79 -9.54
CA LYS A 57 4.15 19.44 -9.26
C LYS A 57 4.88 20.41 -8.32
N GLU A 58 4.14 21.16 -7.52
CA GLU A 58 4.67 22.16 -6.60
C GLU A 58 5.36 21.52 -5.37
N THR A 59 5.16 20.22 -5.17
CA THR A 59 5.74 19.42 -4.08
C THR A 59 6.39 18.16 -4.64
N ASP A 60 7.46 17.67 -4.00
CA ASP A 60 8.00 16.34 -4.28
C ASP A 60 7.09 15.26 -3.67
N TYR A 61 6.46 14.46 -4.55
CA TYR A 61 5.58 13.35 -4.16
C TYR A 61 6.30 11.99 -4.12
N SER A 62 7.63 11.95 -4.23
CA SER A 62 8.41 10.70 -4.26
C SER A 62 8.11 9.79 -3.06
N PHE A 63 8.02 10.36 -1.86
CA PHE A 63 7.68 9.63 -0.64
C PHE A 63 6.25 9.06 -0.67
N ILE A 64 5.29 9.84 -1.17
CA ILE A 64 3.88 9.43 -1.30
C ILE A 64 3.77 8.30 -2.33
N ALA A 65 4.46 8.43 -3.47
CA ALA A 65 4.52 7.40 -4.50
C ALA A 65 5.08 6.09 -3.95
N ALA A 66 6.24 6.14 -3.28
CA ALA A 66 6.87 4.96 -2.69
C ALA A 66 5.97 4.29 -1.64
N THR A 67 5.34 5.09 -0.77
CA THR A 67 4.43 4.60 0.28
C THR A 67 3.18 3.93 -0.29
N LEU A 68 2.58 4.50 -1.35
CA LEU A 68 1.39 3.95 -1.99
C LEU A 68 1.70 2.69 -2.82
N SER A 69 2.85 2.65 -3.48
CA SER A 69 3.35 1.43 -4.14
C SER A 69 3.58 0.31 -3.13
N GLU A 70 4.20 0.61 -1.99
CA GLU A 70 4.39 -0.35 -0.90
C GLU A 70 3.06 -0.88 -0.36
N LEU A 71 2.08 0.00 -0.10
CA LEU A 71 0.74 -0.36 0.37
C LEU A 71 0.05 -1.36 -0.57
N VAL A 72 0.16 -1.16 -1.89
CA VAL A 72 -0.46 -2.09 -2.84
C VAL A 72 0.29 -3.40 -2.95
N LEU A 73 1.62 -3.41 -2.83
CA LEU A 73 2.36 -4.66 -2.70
C LEU A 73 1.91 -5.44 -1.46
N VAL A 74 1.79 -4.77 -0.31
CA VAL A 74 1.23 -5.36 0.92
C VAL A 74 -0.17 -5.91 0.66
N GLY A 75 -1.07 -5.12 0.08
CA GLY A 75 -2.43 -5.57 -0.24
C GLY A 75 -2.48 -6.76 -1.20
N ASN A 76 -1.56 -6.81 -2.18
CA ASN A 76 -1.47 -7.93 -3.12
C ASN A 76 -0.95 -9.20 -2.45
N VAL A 77 0.05 -9.10 -1.57
CA VAL A 77 0.54 -10.22 -0.76
C VAL A 77 -0.59 -10.75 0.14
N LEU A 78 -1.32 -9.87 0.83
CA LEU A 78 -2.44 -10.27 1.68
C LEU A 78 -3.61 -10.92 0.91
N ARG A 79 -3.84 -10.51 -0.35
CA ARG A 79 -4.95 -11.02 -1.17
C ARG A 79 -4.62 -12.32 -1.88
N HIS A 80 -3.38 -12.47 -2.33
CA HIS A 80 -2.98 -13.54 -3.26
C HIS A 80 -1.95 -14.50 -2.66
N GLY A 81 -1.41 -14.21 -1.48
CA GLY A 81 -0.35 -14.99 -0.86
C GLY A 81 0.95 -14.91 -1.66
N ASN A 82 1.61 -16.06 -1.83
CA ASN A 82 2.93 -16.15 -2.43
C ASN A 82 2.92 -15.80 -3.92
N GLY A 83 3.88 -14.98 -4.35
CA GLY A 83 4.03 -14.59 -5.75
C GLY A 83 5.02 -13.44 -5.93
N ARG A 84 5.06 -12.87 -7.14
CA ARG A 84 5.97 -11.77 -7.50
C ARG A 84 5.87 -10.56 -6.56
N SER A 85 4.69 -10.32 -5.99
CA SER A 85 4.47 -9.25 -5.01
C SER A 85 5.24 -9.49 -3.70
N VAL A 86 5.41 -10.74 -3.25
CA VAL A 86 6.21 -11.07 -2.07
C VAL A 86 7.68 -10.76 -2.33
N THR A 87 8.22 -11.18 -3.47
CA THR A 87 9.61 -10.89 -3.85
C THR A 87 9.86 -9.39 -3.95
N ALA A 88 8.95 -8.65 -4.61
CA ALA A 88 9.03 -7.20 -4.72
C ALA A 88 8.95 -6.51 -3.34
N LEU A 89 8.04 -6.96 -2.48
CA LEU A 89 7.87 -6.40 -1.15
C LEU A 89 9.04 -6.70 -0.23
N ARG A 90 9.63 -7.90 -0.28
CA ARG A 90 10.85 -8.24 0.47
C ARG A 90 12.03 -7.36 0.06
N HIS A 91 12.14 -7.03 -1.23
CA HIS A 91 13.18 -6.11 -1.72
C HIS A 91 12.92 -4.66 -1.29
N GLN A 92 11.67 -4.19 -1.39
CA GLN A 92 11.31 -2.80 -1.07
C GLN A 92 11.23 -2.52 0.44
N SER A 93 10.78 -3.50 1.22
CA SER A 93 10.50 -3.40 2.66
C SER A 93 10.90 -4.69 3.37
N PRO A 94 12.22 -4.96 3.46
CA PRO A 94 12.72 -6.13 4.20
C PRO A 94 12.31 -6.07 5.68
N ASP A 95 12.02 -4.88 6.19
CA ASP A 95 11.63 -4.62 7.58
C ASP A 95 10.31 -5.27 8.00
N LEU A 96 9.42 -5.54 7.05
CA LEU A 96 8.17 -6.27 7.28
C LEU A 96 8.39 -7.74 7.72
N TRP A 97 9.63 -8.23 7.68
CA TRP A 97 9.99 -9.64 7.81
C TRP A 97 11.02 -9.91 8.92
N HIS A 98 11.45 -8.90 9.69
CA HIS A 98 12.67 -8.93 10.50
C HIS A 98 12.74 -9.97 11.66
N ASP A 99 11.65 -10.66 12.01
CA ASP A 99 11.61 -11.54 13.19
C ASP A 99 11.23 -12.99 12.90
N THR A 100 11.31 -13.46 11.65
CA THR A 100 11.04 -14.87 11.34
C THR A 100 12.26 -15.51 10.71
N PRO A 101 13.10 -16.21 11.48
CA PRO A 101 14.08 -17.11 10.90
C PRO A 101 13.31 -18.12 10.04
N GLU A 102 13.54 -18.14 8.73
CA GLU A 102 12.94 -19.15 7.83
C GLU A 102 13.28 -20.58 8.33
N GLU A 103 14.39 -20.72 9.06
CA GLU A 103 14.87 -21.95 9.71
C GLU A 103 13.96 -22.45 10.85
N ASP A 104 13.20 -21.59 11.53
CA ASP A 104 12.32 -21.98 12.65
C ASP A 104 11.00 -22.61 12.20
N HIS A 105 10.71 -22.54 10.90
CA HIS A 105 9.47 -23.04 10.34
C HIS A 105 9.74 -23.84 9.04
N PRO A 106 10.37 -25.03 9.13
CA PRO A 106 10.70 -25.87 7.97
C PRO A 106 9.48 -26.38 7.18
N TRP A 107 8.27 -26.15 7.69
CA TRP A 107 7.00 -26.45 7.04
C TRP A 107 6.46 -25.28 6.18
N LEU A 108 7.22 -24.18 6.03
CA LEU A 108 6.83 -22.93 5.33
C LEU A 108 6.65 -23.05 3.80
N GLU A 109 6.56 -24.25 3.25
CA GLU A 109 6.38 -24.46 1.81
C GLU A 109 4.99 -24.06 1.30
N ASP A 110 4.05 -23.68 2.18
CA ASP A 110 2.65 -23.42 1.81
C ASP A 110 2.32 -21.96 1.47
N THR A 111 1.45 -21.78 0.48
CA THR A 111 1.25 -20.56 -0.33
C THR A 111 0.67 -19.37 0.44
N TYR A 112 0.12 -19.61 1.64
CA TYR A 112 -0.60 -18.64 2.46
C TYR A 112 0.22 -18.08 3.63
N LEU A 113 1.31 -18.75 4.04
CA LEU A 113 2.02 -18.40 5.28
C LEU A 113 2.91 -17.15 5.18
N HIS A 114 3.38 -16.72 4.01
CA HIS A 114 4.17 -15.48 3.95
C HIS A 114 3.32 -14.25 4.27
N ALA A 115 2.02 -14.24 3.97
CA ALA A 115 1.15 -13.17 4.44
C ALA A 115 1.04 -13.16 5.98
N GLU A 116 1.07 -14.34 6.61
CA GLU A 116 1.00 -14.53 8.06
C GLU A 116 2.29 -14.16 8.80
N LEU A 117 3.44 -14.19 8.12
CA LEU A 117 4.72 -13.75 8.67
C LEU A 117 4.93 -12.24 8.52
N MET A 118 4.21 -11.59 7.61
CA MET A 118 4.36 -10.15 7.36
C MET A 118 3.88 -9.32 8.56
N ARG A 119 4.77 -8.54 9.17
CA ARG A 119 4.44 -7.69 10.32
C ARG A 119 4.10 -6.28 9.86
N VAL A 120 2.82 -5.99 9.75
CA VAL A 120 2.34 -4.61 9.53
C VAL A 120 2.12 -3.96 10.90
N ASP A 121 2.98 -3.02 11.27
CA ASP A 121 2.86 -2.26 12.52
C ASP A 121 1.90 -1.05 12.39
N GLU A 122 1.63 -0.41 13.53
CA GLU A 122 0.75 0.75 13.59
C GLU A 122 1.34 1.98 12.87
N GLU A 123 2.66 2.15 12.90
CA GLU A 123 3.34 3.26 12.23
C GLU A 123 3.15 3.19 10.71
N ARG A 124 3.26 2.00 10.13
CA ARG A 124 2.96 1.74 8.71
C ARG A 124 1.53 2.05 8.36
N ILE A 125 0.56 1.62 9.18
CA ILE A 125 -0.85 1.95 8.93
C ILE A 125 -1.07 3.46 8.91
N ARG A 126 -0.49 4.19 9.87
CA ARG A 126 -0.55 5.66 9.89
C ARG A 126 0.11 6.28 8.65
N ARG A 127 1.29 5.78 8.28
CA ARG A 127 2.02 6.21 7.07
C ARG A 127 1.20 6.00 5.80
N TYR A 128 0.52 4.85 5.66
CA TYR A 128 -0.38 4.56 4.55
C TYR A 128 -1.58 5.51 4.52
N GLY A 129 -2.24 5.71 5.65
CA GLY A 129 -3.35 6.66 5.76
C GLY A 129 -2.96 8.07 5.36
N ASN A 130 -1.80 8.54 5.85
CA ASN A 130 -1.28 9.86 5.53
C ASN A 130 -0.92 10.02 4.04
N ALA A 131 -0.28 9.02 3.42
CA ALA A 131 0.01 9.08 2.00
C ALA A 131 -1.26 9.10 1.13
N ILE A 132 -2.31 8.36 1.51
CA ILE A 132 -3.61 8.39 0.84
C ILE A 132 -4.25 9.77 0.93
N VAL A 133 -4.29 10.34 2.13
CA VAL A 133 -4.85 11.68 2.35
C VAL A 133 -4.09 12.73 1.55
N GLN A 134 -2.75 12.71 1.60
CA GLN A 134 -1.92 13.67 0.89
C GLN A 134 -2.10 13.56 -0.63
N PHE A 135 -2.18 12.34 -1.16
CA PHE A 135 -2.49 12.12 -2.57
C PHE A 135 -3.82 12.76 -2.95
N TRP A 136 -4.90 12.49 -2.18
CA TRP A 136 -6.22 13.02 -2.51
C TRP A 136 -6.36 14.51 -2.27
N GLY A 137 -5.68 15.06 -1.25
CA GLY A 137 -5.61 16.50 -1.02
C GLY A 137 -4.95 17.21 -2.18
N ALA A 138 -3.84 16.68 -2.69
CA ALA A 138 -3.15 17.26 -3.84
C ALA A 138 -3.90 17.02 -5.18
N ALA A 139 -4.71 15.97 -5.26
CA ALA A 139 -5.59 15.69 -6.39
C ALA A 139 -6.91 16.48 -6.36
N ASP A 140 -7.18 17.23 -5.30
CA ASP A 140 -8.40 18.05 -5.20
C ASP A 140 -8.29 19.26 -6.14
N GLU A 141 -9.36 19.50 -6.88
CA GLU A 141 -9.47 20.57 -7.87
C GLU A 141 -10.21 21.78 -7.27
N LEU A 142 -10.75 21.67 -6.05
CA LEU A 142 -11.45 22.75 -5.37
C LEU A 142 -10.47 23.81 -4.86
N THR A 143 -10.81 25.08 -5.12
CA THR A 143 -10.01 26.21 -4.67
C THR A 143 -10.05 26.33 -3.15
N GLY A 144 -8.89 26.42 -2.51
CA GLY A 144 -8.76 26.58 -1.05
C GLY A 144 -8.61 25.27 -0.28
N THR A 145 -8.50 24.12 -0.96
CA THR A 145 -8.23 22.83 -0.30
C THR A 145 -6.81 22.79 0.29
N ILE A 146 -6.68 22.18 1.47
CA ILE A 146 -5.38 21.89 2.09
C ILE A 146 -4.77 20.68 1.38
N ASN A 147 -3.74 20.91 0.56
CA ASN A 147 -3.13 19.87 -0.28
C ASN A 147 -2.25 18.86 0.49
N ALA A 148 -1.87 19.16 1.74
CA ALA A 148 -1.06 18.29 2.58
C ALA A 148 -1.52 18.26 4.05
N PRO A 149 -2.75 17.76 4.34
CA PRO A 149 -3.17 17.58 5.72
C PRO A 149 -2.31 16.49 6.38
N ARG A 150 -1.86 16.72 7.62
CA ARG A 150 -1.17 15.71 8.44
C ARG A 150 -2.16 15.20 9.47
N TYR A 151 -2.40 13.88 9.50
CA TYR A 151 -3.25 13.20 10.48
C TYR A 151 -2.46 12.19 11.31
#